data_AF-A0A926ACR8-F1
#
_entry.id   AF-A0A926ACR8-F1
#
_cell.length_a   1.000
_cell.length_b   1.000
_cell.length_c   1.000
_cell.angle_alpha   90.00
_cell.angle_beta   90.00
_cell.angle_gamma   90.00
#
_symmetry.space_group_name_H-M   'P 1'
#
loop_
_entity.id
_entity.type
_entity.pdbx_description
1 polymer ?
#
loop_
_entity_poly.entity_id
_entity_poly.type
_entity_poly.pdbx_seq_one_letter_code
_entity_poly.pdbx_strand_id
1 'polypeptide(L)'
;MTRIGLISDTHMPQRFKALPSGVFDLLNGVDCILHAGDVGELWVLDQLSRLAPVIAVHGNDETSEATAALPYLQTLCIAGHRVVITHAHYPDRADELASRTNDWQPHVDRRVNFAQQHGASIIIYGHFHIPMLLERQGILLVNPGAIASGNPWTRQTIQTIAIMSLQAGKTPDITHYDVKTLKIHKPMFDPAGFEPTFKNYNEIILESDVYEVREWLWSSLCSTHKGVLDCILALGHLRWEGHRTDKISAQELATALLAAHLPQATMQLLRDHPLFALYMT
;
A
#
# COMPACT_ATOMS: atom_id res chain seq x y z
N MET A 1 24.35 8.77 -15.71
CA MET A 1 23.66 8.31 -14.51
C MET A 1 22.18 8.37 -14.83
N THR A 2 21.41 7.32 -14.54
CA THR A 2 19.97 7.26 -14.77
C THR A 2 19.28 7.40 -13.42
N ARG A 3 18.43 8.42 -13.25
CA ARG A 3 17.71 8.73 -12.01
C ARG A 3 16.28 8.25 -12.15
N ILE A 4 15.85 7.39 -11.23
CA ILE A 4 14.63 6.59 -11.36
C ILE A 4 13.78 6.84 -10.13
N GLY A 5 12.53 7.24 -10.35
CA GLY A 5 11.53 7.36 -9.29
C GLY A 5 10.89 6.02 -8.96
N LEU A 6 10.81 5.65 -7.69
CA LEU A 6 10.20 4.42 -7.22
C LEU A 6 8.99 4.74 -6.33
N ILE A 7 7.84 4.19 -6.68
CA ILE A 7 6.58 4.40 -5.97
C ILE A 7 5.77 3.09 -5.97
N SER A 8 4.91 2.88 -4.99
CA SER A 8 3.95 1.77 -4.97
C SER A 8 2.78 2.11 -4.06
N ASP A 9 1.77 1.23 -4.04
CA ASP A 9 0.72 1.24 -3.03
C ASP A 9 0.03 2.62 -2.93
N THR A 10 -0.39 3.14 -4.09
CA THR A 10 -1.11 4.41 -4.18
C THR A 10 -2.59 4.26 -3.84
N HIS A 11 -3.20 3.10 -4.12
CA HIS A 11 -4.59 2.76 -3.75
C HIS A 11 -5.63 3.85 -4.09
N MET A 12 -5.44 4.54 -5.21
CA MET A 12 -6.33 5.65 -5.62
C MET A 12 -7.51 5.13 -6.44
N PRO A 13 -8.70 5.76 -6.37
CA PRO A 13 -9.08 6.88 -5.49
C PRO A 13 -9.57 6.42 -4.11
N GLN A 14 -9.47 5.13 -3.78
CA GLN A 14 -10.11 4.58 -2.59
C GLN A 14 -9.61 5.19 -1.27
N ARG A 15 -8.38 5.71 -1.23
CA ARG A 15 -7.79 6.30 -0.02
C ARG A 15 -7.64 7.81 -0.10
N PHE A 16 -7.19 8.32 -1.25
CA PHE A 16 -7.14 9.76 -1.51
C PHE A 16 -7.75 10.07 -2.86
N LYS A 17 -8.34 11.25 -2.98
CA LYS A 17 -8.91 11.73 -4.26
C LYS A 17 -7.85 12.18 -5.25
N ALA A 18 -6.63 12.41 -4.78
CA ALA A 18 -5.49 12.84 -5.60
C ALA A 18 -4.18 12.38 -4.97
N LEU A 19 -3.14 12.24 -5.79
CA LEU A 19 -1.77 12.06 -5.31
C LEU A 19 -1.33 13.28 -4.48
N PRO A 20 -0.64 13.08 -3.33
CA PRO A 20 -0.06 14.17 -2.58
C PRO A 20 0.92 14.99 -3.43
N SER A 21 0.93 16.32 -3.29
CA SER A 21 1.79 17.20 -4.10
C SER A 21 3.27 16.84 -4.01
N GLY A 22 3.72 16.40 -2.83
CA GLY A 22 5.11 16.00 -2.60
C GLY A 22 5.57 14.80 -3.45
N VAL A 23 4.65 13.99 -3.98
CA VAL A 23 4.98 12.96 -4.98
C VAL A 23 5.52 13.62 -6.24
N PHE A 24 4.85 14.66 -6.73
CA PHE A 24 5.28 15.38 -7.93
C PHE A 24 6.58 16.15 -7.68
N ASP A 25 6.73 16.77 -6.50
CA ASP A 25 7.95 17.50 -6.13
C ASP A 25 9.19 16.60 -6.12
N LEU A 26 9.08 15.40 -5.53
CA LEU A 26 10.20 14.47 -5.40
C LEU A 26 10.52 13.73 -6.70
N LEU A 27 9.49 13.41 -7.50
CA LEU A 27 9.65 12.73 -8.79
C LEU A 27 10.02 13.67 -9.94
N ASN A 28 10.04 14.99 -9.71
CA ASN A 28 10.43 15.94 -10.74
C ASN A 28 11.89 15.73 -11.19
N GLY A 29 12.10 15.68 -12.51
CA GLY A 29 13.42 15.51 -13.12
C GLY A 29 14.04 14.11 -12.95
N VAL A 30 13.23 13.07 -12.73
CA VAL A 30 13.67 11.67 -12.93
C VAL A 30 13.55 11.29 -14.41
N ASP A 31 14.37 10.34 -14.86
CA ASP A 31 14.38 9.85 -16.23
C ASP A 31 13.26 8.83 -16.51
N CYS A 32 12.82 8.10 -15.47
CA CYS A 32 11.66 7.23 -15.51
C CYS A 32 11.10 6.96 -14.11
N ILE A 33 9.85 6.50 -14.05
CA ILE A 33 9.15 6.12 -12.82
C ILE A 33 8.79 4.64 -12.88
N LEU A 34 9.09 3.90 -11.82
CA LEU A 34 8.73 2.49 -11.64
C LEU A 34 7.67 2.40 -10.55
N HIS A 35 6.48 1.92 -10.90
CA HIS A 35 5.37 1.68 -9.96
C HIS A 35 5.26 0.20 -9.62
N ALA A 36 5.47 -0.18 -8.35
CA ALA A 36 5.52 -1.58 -7.93
C ALA A 36 4.16 -2.18 -7.55
N GLY A 37 3.08 -1.80 -8.24
CA GLY A 37 1.71 -2.31 -8.02
C GLY A 37 0.91 -1.60 -6.94
N ASP A 38 -0.35 -2.02 -6.84
CA ASP A 38 -1.44 -1.38 -6.09
C ASP A 38 -1.58 0.11 -6.46
N VAL A 39 -1.69 0.34 -7.77
CA VAL A 39 -1.94 1.65 -8.38
C VAL A 39 -3.34 2.14 -7.98
N GLY A 40 -4.32 1.25 -8.11
CA GLY A 40 -5.75 1.54 -8.04
C GLY A 40 -6.33 1.79 -9.43
N GLU A 41 -6.58 3.05 -9.78
CA GLU A 41 -7.07 3.42 -11.11
C GLU A 41 -5.95 3.96 -12.03
N LEU A 42 -6.07 3.66 -13.33
CA LEU A 42 -5.02 3.95 -14.33
C LEU A 42 -4.71 5.44 -14.50
N TRP A 43 -5.62 6.35 -14.14
CA TRP A 43 -5.36 7.79 -14.22
C TRP A 43 -4.19 8.23 -13.33
N VAL A 44 -3.84 7.47 -12.30
CA VAL A 44 -2.64 7.70 -11.49
C VAL A 44 -1.40 7.65 -12.36
N LEU A 45 -1.31 6.66 -13.25
CA LEU A 45 -0.20 6.52 -14.19
C LEU A 45 -0.22 7.64 -15.24
N ASP A 46 -1.40 8.09 -15.66
CA ASP A 46 -1.53 9.26 -16.54
C ASP A 46 -1.03 10.55 -15.88
N GLN A 47 -1.20 10.71 -14.56
CA GLN A 47 -0.65 11.84 -13.83
C GLN A 47 0.87 11.75 -13.68
N LEU A 48 1.40 10.57 -13.31
CA LEU A 48 2.83 10.34 -13.17
C LEU A 48 3.58 10.46 -14.52
N SER A 49 2.95 10.02 -15.62
CA SER A 49 3.55 10.07 -16.96
C SER A 49 3.78 11.48 -17.50
N ARG A 50 3.16 12.49 -16.88
CA ARG A 50 3.45 13.91 -17.17
C ARG A 50 4.83 14.34 -16.66
N LEU A 51 5.42 13.62 -15.70
CA LEU A 51 6.74 13.90 -15.17
C LEU A 51 7.83 13.16 -15.95
N ALA A 52 7.63 11.85 -16.19
CA ALA A 52 8.59 10.97 -16.87
C ALA A 52 7.89 9.69 -17.36
N PRO A 53 8.47 8.92 -18.30
CA PRO A 53 7.95 7.61 -18.68
C PRO A 53 7.71 6.69 -17.47
N VAL A 54 6.53 6.05 -17.41
CA VAL A 54 6.12 5.19 -16.30
C VAL A 54 6.12 3.73 -16.72
N ILE A 55 6.72 2.88 -15.90
CA ILE A 55 6.65 1.41 -16.01
C ILE A 55 5.98 0.90 -14.74
N ALA A 56 4.87 0.20 -14.88
CA ALA A 56 4.09 -0.30 -13.76
C ALA A 56 3.84 -1.80 -13.87
N VAL A 57 3.64 -2.44 -12.72
CA VAL A 57 3.06 -3.77 -12.59
C VAL A 57 1.73 -3.67 -11.84
N HIS A 58 0.86 -4.67 -11.97
CA HIS A 58 -0.34 -4.74 -11.15
C HIS A 58 -0.01 -5.32 -9.76
N GLY A 59 -0.71 -4.84 -8.73
CA GLY A 59 -0.72 -5.47 -7.41
C GLY A 59 -1.90 -6.42 -7.21
N ASN A 60 -2.27 -6.64 -5.96
CA ASN A 60 -3.40 -7.50 -5.58
C ASN A 60 -4.69 -6.72 -5.29
N ASP A 61 -4.62 -5.39 -5.10
CA ASP A 61 -5.77 -4.52 -4.89
C ASP A 61 -5.95 -3.57 -6.09
N GLU A 62 -6.07 -4.16 -7.27
CA GLU A 62 -6.23 -3.44 -8.52
C GLU A 62 -7.66 -3.60 -9.05
N THR A 63 -8.13 -2.59 -9.78
CA THR A 63 -9.36 -2.74 -10.58
C THR A 63 -9.16 -3.78 -11.67
N SER A 64 -10.24 -4.43 -12.11
CA SER A 64 -10.18 -5.38 -13.24
C SER A 64 -9.54 -4.77 -14.50
N GLU A 65 -9.77 -3.49 -14.74
CA GLU A 65 -9.15 -2.72 -15.80
C GLU A 65 -7.63 -2.59 -15.60
N ALA A 66 -7.18 -2.18 -14.42
CA ALA A 66 -5.76 -2.07 -14.10
C ALA A 66 -5.03 -3.42 -14.16
N THR A 67 -5.63 -4.50 -13.65
CA THR A 67 -5.08 -5.86 -13.77
C THR A 67 -4.95 -6.31 -15.23
N ALA A 68 -5.90 -5.95 -16.10
CA ALA A 68 -5.84 -6.30 -17.52
C ALA A 68 -4.79 -5.47 -18.29
N ALA A 69 -4.59 -4.21 -17.90
CA ALA A 69 -3.68 -3.28 -18.56
C ALA A 69 -2.21 -3.45 -18.13
N LEU A 70 -1.97 -3.86 -16.89
CA LEU A 70 -0.64 -3.92 -16.30
C LEU A 70 -0.15 -5.36 -16.20
N PRO A 71 1.13 -5.65 -16.47
CA PRO A 71 1.68 -6.98 -16.29
C PRO A 71 1.90 -7.31 -14.80
N TYR A 72 1.90 -8.60 -14.47
CA TYR A 72 2.20 -9.08 -13.10
C TYR A 72 3.66 -8.80 -12.68
N LEU A 73 4.58 -8.87 -13.63
CA LEU A 73 6.01 -8.63 -13.41
C LEU A 73 6.64 -7.95 -14.63
N GLN A 74 7.70 -7.19 -14.40
CA GLN A 74 8.57 -6.69 -15.46
C GLN A 74 10.04 -6.92 -15.11
N THR A 75 10.87 -7.19 -16.12
CA THR A 75 12.32 -7.27 -15.98
C THR A 75 12.96 -6.28 -16.93
N LEU A 76 13.76 -5.37 -16.39
CA LEU A 76 14.39 -4.28 -17.11
C LEU A 76 15.91 -4.41 -17.02
N CYS A 77 16.62 -3.89 -18.03
CA CYS A 77 18.05 -3.65 -17.94
C CYS A 77 18.28 -2.15 -17.97
N ILE A 78 18.77 -1.58 -16.86
CA ILE A 78 18.96 -0.13 -16.72
C ILE A 78 20.41 0.12 -16.29
N ALA A 79 21.15 0.83 -17.14
CA ALA A 79 22.57 1.12 -16.92
C ALA A 79 23.41 -0.11 -16.55
N GLY A 80 23.14 -1.27 -17.19
CA GLY A 80 23.85 -2.53 -16.95
C GLY A 80 23.38 -3.33 -15.73
N HIS A 81 22.38 -2.84 -14.98
CA HIS A 81 21.75 -3.58 -13.89
C HIS A 81 20.47 -4.25 -14.36
N ARG A 82 20.29 -5.53 -14.04
CA ARG A 82 19.03 -6.22 -14.29
C ARG A 82 18.11 -6.03 -13.09
N VAL A 83 16.99 -5.36 -13.31
CA VAL A 83 16.01 -4.95 -12.30
C VAL A 83 14.73 -5.74 -12.54
N VAL A 84 14.20 -6.40 -11.52
CA VAL A 84 12.86 -7.01 -11.56
C VAL A 84 11.89 -6.18 -10.72
N ILE A 85 10.70 -5.96 -11.27
CA ILE A 85 9.60 -5.24 -10.62
C ILE A 85 8.44 -6.21 -10.47
N THR A 86 7.89 -6.32 -9.27
CA THR A 86 6.70 -7.10 -8.97
C THR A 86 6.07 -6.57 -7.70
N HIS A 87 4.77 -6.72 -7.50
CA HIS A 87 4.15 -6.33 -6.24
C HIS A 87 4.52 -7.27 -5.08
N ALA A 88 4.95 -8.50 -5.36
CA ALA A 88 5.35 -9.49 -4.37
C ALA A 88 4.24 -9.90 -3.37
N HIS A 89 2.96 -9.80 -3.72
CA HIS A 89 1.88 -10.46 -3.01
C HIS A 89 1.94 -11.98 -3.21
N TYR A 90 1.31 -12.74 -2.32
CA TYR A 90 1.08 -14.17 -2.52
C TYR A 90 -0.18 -14.36 -3.40
N PRO A 91 -0.15 -15.32 -4.35
CA PRO A 91 -1.34 -15.65 -5.15
C PRO A 91 -2.50 -16.17 -4.29
N ASP A 92 -2.19 -16.90 -3.22
CA ASP A 92 -3.16 -17.41 -2.26
C ASP A 92 -3.20 -16.54 -1.00
N ARG A 93 -4.42 -16.18 -0.57
CA ARG A 93 -4.63 -15.31 0.59
C ARG A 93 -4.33 -16.00 1.92
N ALA A 94 -4.51 -17.31 2.04
CA ALA A 94 -4.18 -18.03 3.25
C ALA A 94 -2.65 -18.08 3.44
N ASP A 95 -1.91 -18.32 2.36
CA ASP A 95 -0.45 -18.23 2.35
C ASP A 95 0.04 -16.81 2.69
N GLU A 96 -0.61 -15.78 2.13
CA GLU A 96 -0.34 -14.38 2.47
C GLU A 96 -0.46 -14.14 3.97
N LEU A 97 -1.59 -14.53 4.56
CA LEU A 97 -1.85 -14.35 5.99
C LEU A 97 -0.88 -15.16 6.86
N ALA A 98 -0.57 -16.40 6.47
CA ALA A 98 0.38 -17.24 7.16
C ALA A 98 1.82 -16.68 7.09
N SER A 99 2.13 -15.92 6.04
CA SER A 99 3.45 -15.31 5.89
C SER A 99 3.70 -14.18 6.89
N ARG A 100 2.64 -13.51 7.40
CA ARG A 100 2.71 -12.35 8.31
C ARG A 100 3.17 -12.74 9.71
N THR A 101 4.41 -13.16 9.81
CA THR A 101 5.07 -13.54 11.05
C THR A 101 6.04 -12.44 11.48
N ASN A 102 6.45 -12.46 12.74
CA ASN A 102 7.50 -11.56 13.21
C ASN A 102 8.92 -11.97 12.75
N ASP A 103 9.04 -13.00 11.91
CA ASP A 103 10.30 -13.36 11.27
C ASP A 103 10.41 -12.71 9.88
N TRP A 104 11.38 -11.82 9.74
CA TRP A 104 11.69 -11.18 8.45
C TRP A 104 12.35 -12.13 7.46
N GLN A 105 13.00 -13.19 7.94
CA GLN A 105 13.87 -14.02 7.13
C GLN A 105 13.12 -14.70 5.97
N PRO A 106 11.94 -15.34 6.17
CA PRO A 106 11.16 -15.91 5.06
C PRO A 106 10.75 -14.85 4.03
N HIS A 107 10.40 -13.64 4.47
CA HIS A 107 10.03 -12.55 3.57
C HIS A 107 11.20 -12.08 2.70
N VAL A 108 12.39 -11.93 3.31
CA VAL A 108 13.62 -11.55 2.60
C VAL A 108 14.03 -12.65 1.64
N ASP A 109 14.06 -13.91 2.08
CA ASP A 109 14.49 -15.04 1.27
C ASP A 109 13.60 -15.25 0.06
N ARG A 110 12.27 -15.10 0.20
CA ARG A 110 11.35 -15.17 -0.95
C ARG A 110 11.72 -14.15 -2.04
N ARG A 111 12.10 -12.93 -1.66
CA ARG A 111 12.44 -11.85 -2.60
C ARG A 111 13.82 -12.02 -3.21
N VAL A 112 14.79 -12.50 -2.43
CA VAL A 112 16.12 -12.89 -2.93
C VAL A 112 15.98 -14.02 -3.96
N ASN A 113 15.26 -15.09 -3.62
CA ASN A 113 15.03 -16.23 -4.51
C ASN A 113 14.33 -15.80 -5.80
N PHE A 114 13.31 -14.95 -5.70
CA PHE A 114 12.61 -14.41 -6.86
C PHE A 114 13.54 -13.61 -7.77
N ALA A 115 14.35 -12.70 -7.22
CA ALA A 115 15.32 -11.94 -7.99
C ALA A 115 16.35 -12.84 -8.70
N GLN A 116 16.88 -13.85 -7.99
CA GLN A 116 17.83 -14.83 -8.54
C GLN A 116 17.21 -15.65 -9.67
N GLN A 117 15.96 -16.11 -9.53
CA GLN A 117 15.23 -16.83 -10.60
C GLN A 117 15.06 -15.99 -11.86
N HIS A 118 14.94 -14.66 -11.71
CA HIS A 118 14.88 -13.72 -12.81
C HIS A 118 16.26 -13.17 -13.22
N GLY A 119 17.36 -13.69 -12.65
CA GLY A 119 18.73 -13.25 -12.89
C GLY A 119 18.97 -11.76 -12.61
N ALA A 120 18.11 -11.14 -11.79
CA ALA A 120 18.16 -9.73 -11.44
C ALA A 120 19.11 -9.51 -10.26
N SER A 121 19.78 -8.37 -10.23
CA SER A 121 20.56 -7.91 -9.07
C SER A 121 19.77 -6.95 -8.18
N ILE A 122 18.62 -6.48 -8.64
CA ILE A 122 17.75 -5.55 -7.92
C ILE A 122 16.30 -6.03 -8.05
N ILE A 123 15.58 -6.09 -6.94
CA ILE A 123 14.13 -6.31 -6.90
C ILE A 123 13.43 -5.09 -6.30
N ILE A 124 12.44 -4.59 -7.02
CA ILE A 124 11.60 -3.47 -6.61
C ILE A 124 10.19 -4.01 -6.38
N TYR A 125 9.64 -3.80 -5.18
CA TYR A 125 8.35 -4.37 -4.79
C TYR A 125 7.55 -3.51 -3.81
N GLY A 126 6.24 -3.74 -3.75
CA GLY A 126 5.29 -3.05 -2.85
C GLY A 126 4.73 -3.97 -1.76
N HIS A 127 3.41 -3.91 -1.56
CA HIS A 127 2.56 -4.84 -0.80
C HIS A 127 2.61 -4.72 0.73
N PHE A 128 3.79 -4.53 1.32
CA PHE A 128 3.90 -4.42 2.79
C PHE A 128 3.73 -3.00 3.32
N HIS A 129 3.71 -1.99 2.45
CA HIS A 129 3.59 -0.58 2.84
C HIS A 129 4.69 -0.10 3.82
N ILE A 130 5.78 -0.85 3.92
CA ILE A 130 6.94 -0.59 4.76
C ILE A 130 8.13 -0.36 3.81
N PRO A 131 8.73 0.85 3.79
CA PRO A 131 9.90 1.09 2.96
C PRO A 131 11.04 0.18 3.38
N MET A 132 11.77 -0.34 2.40
CA MET A 132 12.92 -1.23 2.61
C MET A 132 14.06 -0.90 1.66
N LEU A 133 15.27 -0.96 2.22
CA LEU A 133 16.53 -0.97 1.48
C LEU A 133 17.45 -1.98 2.18
N LEU A 134 17.61 -3.16 1.57
CA LEU A 134 18.41 -4.25 2.14
C LEU A 134 19.18 -4.96 1.04
N GLU A 135 20.47 -5.21 1.25
CA GLU A 135 21.24 -6.10 0.38
C GLU A 135 21.38 -7.48 1.04
N ARG A 136 21.07 -8.54 0.28
CA ARG A 136 21.19 -9.92 0.75
C ARG A 136 21.59 -10.82 -0.41
N GLN A 137 22.67 -11.60 -0.23
CA GLN A 137 23.20 -12.51 -1.26
C GLN A 137 23.48 -11.82 -2.61
N GLY A 138 23.96 -10.56 -2.58
CA GLY A 138 24.23 -9.76 -3.79
C GLY A 138 22.98 -9.25 -4.52
N ILE A 139 21.80 -9.42 -3.92
CA ILE A 139 20.53 -8.86 -4.40
C ILE A 139 20.18 -7.64 -3.56
N LEU A 140 19.87 -6.54 -4.23
CA LEU A 140 19.32 -5.34 -3.59
C LEU A 140 17.79 -5.39 -3.57
N LEU A 141 17.21 -5.41 -2.38
CA LEU A 141 15.77 -5.41 -2.13
C LEU A 141 15.33 -3.98 -1.83
N VAL A 142 14.42 -3.46 -2.66
CA VAL A 142 13.91 -2.09 -2.55
C VAL A 142 12.38 -2.12 -2.49
N ASN A 143 11.82 -1.65 -1.38
CA ASN A 143 10.41 -1.30 -1.28
C ASN A 143 10.32 0.22 -1.07
N PRO A 144 9.66 1.01 -1.95
CA PRO A 144 9.60 2.46 -1.79
C PRO A 144 8.70 2.89 -0.62
N GLY A 145 7.94 1.96 -0.03
CA GLY A 145 6.93 2.16 1.00
C GLY A 145 5.55 2.27 0.37
N ALA A 146 4.69 3.13 0.92
CA ALA A 146 3.36 3.35 0.37
C ALA A 146 2.97 4.82 0.45
N ILE A 147 2.10 5.23 -0.47
CA ILE A 147 1.40 6.52 -0.37
C ILE A 147 0.13 6.36 0.46
N ALA A 148 -0.54 5.21 0.37
CA ALA A 148 -1.82 4.99 1.01
C ALA A 148 -1.83 3.72 1.87
N SER A 149 -2.87 3.56 2.68
CA SER A 149 -3.05 2.35 3.48
C SER A 149 -3.68 1.24 2.65
N GLY A 150 -3.18 0.01 2.79
CA GLY A 150 -3.66 -1.17 2.03
C GLY A 150 -4.98 -1.73 2.54
N ASN A 151 -5.61 -1.08 3.51
CA ASN A 151 -6.92 -1.48 4.03
C ASN A 151 -7.69 -0.25 4.57
N PRO A 152 -9.01 -0.34 4.74
CA PRO A 152 -9.83 0.78 5.20
C PRO A 152 -9.74 1.05 6.71
N TRP A 153 -8.98 0.24 7.48
CA TRP A 153 -8.92 0.28 8.95
C TRP A 153 -7.70 1.02 9.49
N THR A 154 -6.69 1.21 8.66
CA THR A 154 -5.45 1.88 9.02
C THR A 154 -5.19 3.11 8.14
N ARG A 155 -4.31 3.98 8.63
CA ARG A 155 -3.77 5.13 7.91
C ARG A 155 -2.26 4.96 7.78
N GLN A 156 -1.74 5.16 6.58
CA GLN A 156 -0.30 5.31 6.36
C GLN A 156 0.16 6.63 6.98
N THR A 157 0.97 6.57 8.05
CA THR A 157 1.41 7.75 8.83
C THR A 157 2.63 8.42 8.21
N ILE A 158 3.51 7.62 7.61
CA ILE A 158 4.70 8.06 6.88
C ILE A 158 4.56 7.56 5.46
N GLN A 159 4.32 8.50 4.54
CA GLN A 159 4.20 8.22 3.12
C GLN A 159 5.57 8.37 2.50
N THR A 160 6.05 7.35 1.80
CA THR A 160 7.41 7.38 1.24
C THR A 160 7.43 7.02 -0.22
N ILE A 161 8.42 7.58 -0.90
CA ILE A 161 8.90 7.10 -2.20
C ILE A 161 10.41 6.92 -2.13
N ALA A 162 11.02 6.33 -3.15
CA ALA A 162 12.48 6.30 -3.25
C ALA A 162 12.97 6.84 -4.59
N ILE A 163 14.16 7.44 -4.59
CA ILE A 163 14.89 7.80 -5.80
C ILE A 163 16.10 6.85 -5.89
N MET A 164 16.23 6.19 -7.04
CA MET A 164 17.33 5.29 -7.35
C MET A 164 18.19 5.88 -8.47
N SER A 165 19.49 5.97 -8.24
CA SER A 165 20.48 6.40 -9.23
C SER A 165 21.32 5.21 -9.69
N LEU A 166 21.26 4.89 -10.98
CA LEU A 166 22.00 3.79 -11.59
C LEU A 166 23.07 4.29 -12.57
N GLN A 167 24.24 3.65 -12.52
CA GLN A 167 25.33 3.84 -13.47
C GLN A 167 26.04 2.50 -13.73
N ALA A 168 26.45 2.29 -14.98
CA ALA A 168 27.18 1.10 -15.38
C ALA A 168 28.48 0.93 -14.57
N GLY A 169 28.67 -0.27 -14.01
CA GLY A 169 29.85 -0.61 -13.20
C GLY A 169 29.93 0.11 -11.85
N LYS A 170 28.85 0.76 -11.40
CA LYS A 170 28.76 1.41 -10.09
C LYS A 170 27.67 0.78 -9.24
N THR A 171 27.88 0.79 -7.92
CA THR A 171 26.86 0.39 -6.95
C THR A 171 25.63 1.29 -7.08
N PRO A 172 24.41 0.73 -7.08
CA PRO A 172 23.19 1.51 -7.01
C PRO A 172 23.15 2.43 -5.77
N ASP A 173 22.69 3.66 -5.95
CA ASP A 173 22.42 4.59 -4.85
C ASP A 173 20.90 4.80 -4.72
N ILE A 174 20.33 4.53 -3.55
CA ILE A 174 18.88 4.60 -3.30
C ILE A 174 18.65 5.45 -2.05
N THR A 175 17.77 6.44 -2.17
CA THR A 175 17.35 7.28 -1.05
C THR A 175 15.83 7.31 -0.96
N HIS A 176 15.29 6.97 0.20
CA HIS A 176 13.87 7.14 0.52
C HIS A 176 13.60 8.58 0.98
N TYR A 177 12.43 9.09 0.63
CA TYR A 177 11.97 10.41 1.01
C TYR A 177 10.58 10.32 1.61
N ASP A 178 10.36 11.07 2.68
CA ASP A 178 9.02 11.31 3.21
C ASP A 178 8.32 12.33 2.30
N VAL A 179 7.15 11.94 1.78
CA VAL A 179 6.39 12.70 0.78
C VAL A 179 5.85 14.01 1.36
N LYS A 180 5.53 14.05 2.65
CA LYS A 180 4.95 15.23 3.29
C LYS A 180 6.00 16.30 3.58
N THR A 181 7.19 15.87 4.01
CA THR A 181 8.27 16.77 4.46
C THR A 181 9.34 16.99 3.42
N LEU A 182 9.37 16.18 2.35
CA LEU A 182 10.38 16.14 1.29
C LEU A 182 11.80 15.84 1.80
N LYS A 183 11.93 15.37 3.04
CA LYS A 183 13.21 15.05 3.67
C LYS A 183 13.56 13.58 3.45
N ILE A 184 14.85 13.29 3.53
CA ILE A 184 15.35 11.91 3.52
C ILE A 184 14.69 11.15 4.69
N HIS A 185 14.06 10.04 4.36
CA HIS A 185 13.53 9.08 5.31
C HIS A 185 14.48 7.89 5.39
N LYS A 186 14.82 7.44 6.60
CA LYS A 186 15.56 6.20 6.77
C LYS A 186 14.55 5.10 7.10
N PRO A 187 14.47 4.02 6.29
CA PRO A 187 13.65 2.86 6.63
C PRO A 187 13.87 2.39 8.06
N MET A 188 12.84 2.51 8.89
CA MET A 188 12.80 2.05 10.27
C MET A 188 12.42 0.56 10.30
N PHE A 189 13.33 -0.29 10.76
CA PHE A 189 13.11 -1.71 10.99
C PHE A 189 13.08 -2.00 12.48
N ASP A 190 12.04 -2.70 12.92
CA ASP A 190 11.98 -3.21 14.27
C ASP A 190 12.60 -4.63 14.32
N PRO A 191 13.64 -4.85 15.15
CA PRO A 191 14.22 -6.18 15.35
C PRO A 191 13.24 -7.22 15.89
N ALA A 192 12.14 -6.78 16.53
CA ALA A 192 11.10 -7.67 17.04
C ALA A 192 10.16 -8.19 15.95
N GLY A 193 10.24 -7.70 14.71
CA GLY A 193 9.61 -8.32 13.55
C GLY A 193 8.73 -7.43 12.69
N PHE A 194 7.91 -8.07 11.86
CA PHE A 194 6.98 -7.44 10.94
C PHE A 194 5.96 -6.55 11.66
N GLU A 195 5.24 -7.08 12.64
CA GLU A 195 4.11 -6.39 13.25
C GLU A 195 4.53 -5.10 13.99
N PRO A 196 5.61 -5.10 14.81
CA PRO A 196 6.13 -3.85 15.39
C PRO A 196 6.61 -2.86 14.33
N THR A 197 7.23 -3.34 13.24
CA THR A 197 7.65 -2.47 12.13
C THR A 197 6.46 -1.84 11.42
N PHE A 198 5.41 -2.63 11.13
CA PHE A 198 4.20 -2.17 10.46
C PHE A 198 3.54 -1.02 11.24
N LYS A 199 3.53 -1.11 12.58
CA LYS A 199 3.01 -0.07 13.48
C LYS A 199 3.78 1.26 13.42
N ASN A 200 5.04 1.26 12.98
CA ASN A 200 5.77 2.51 12.77
C ASN A 200 5.25 3.31 11.57
N TYR A 201 4.56 2.65 10.64
CA TYR A 201 4.06 3.23 9.39
C TYR A 201 2.54 3.30 9.32
N ASN A 202 1.84 2.60 10.22
CA ASN A 202 0.39 2.47 10.18
C ASN A 202 -0.25 2.77 11.52
N GLU A 203 -1.27 3.62 11.48
CA GLU A 203 -2.13 3.95 12.62
C GLU A 203 -3.52 3.36 12.41
N ILE A 204 -4.06 2.64 13.40
CA ILE A 204 -5.46 2.18 13.39
C ILE A 204 -6.38 3.40 13.51
N ILE A 205 -7.32 3.55 12.58
CA ILE A 205 -8.28 4.67 12.58
C ILE A 205 -9.60 4.35 13.27
N LEU A 206 -9.83 3.10 13.67
CA LEU A 206 -11.01 2.64 14.39
C LEU A 206 -10.77 2.62 15.91
N GLU A 207 -11.83 2.83 16.70
CA GLU A 207 -11.81 2.50 18.12
C GLU A 207 -11.59 0.99 18.34
N SER A 208 -11.13 0.60 19.53
CA SER A 208 -10.64 -0.77 19.77
C SER A 208 -11.74 -1.81 19.58
N ASP A 209 -12.94 -1.53 20.08
CA ASP A 209 -14.12 -2.39 19.94
C ASP A 209 -14.55 -2.58 18.48
N VAL A 210 -14.52 -1.53 17.66
CA VAL A 210 -14.79 -1.61 16.22
C VAL A 210 -13.66 -2.36 15.51
N TYR A 211 -12.41 -2.13 15.87
CA TYR A 211 -11.26 -2.81 15.26
C TYR A 211 -11.23 -4.30 15.57
N GLU A 212 -11.67 -4.72 16.75
CA GLU A 212 -11.79 -6.13 17.14
C GLU A 212 -12.77 -6.90 16.24
N VAL A 213 -13.82 -6.23 15.76
CA VAL A 213 -14.85 -6.84 14.90
C VAL A 213 -14.62 -6.59 13.41
N ARG A 214 -13.46 -6.04 13.00
CA ARG A 214 -13.18 -5.70 11.59
C ARG A 214 -13.28 -6.87 10.63
N GLU A 215 -12.92 -8.09 11.06
CA GLU A 215 -13.01 -9.28 10.21
C GLU A 215 -14.48 -9.67 9.98
N TRP A 216 -15.34 -9.50 10.99
CA TRP A 216 -16.78 -9.68 10.85
C TRP A 216 -17.37 -8.58 9.95
N LEU A 217 -16.98 -7.32 10.14
CA LEU A 217 -17.38 -6.19 9.27
C LEU A 217 -17.02 -6.47 7.81
N TRP A 218 -15.80 -6.97 7.56
CA TRP A 218 -15.34 -7.29 6.22
C TRP A 218 -16.11 -8.46 5.61
N SER A 219 -16.12 -9.61 6.30
CA SER A 219 -16.66 -10.86 5.76
C SER A 219 -18.18 -10.89 5.66
N SER A 220 -18.88 -10.24 6.60
CA SER A 220 -20.34 -10.27 6.67
C SER A 220 -21.01 -9.12 5.94
N LEU A 221 -20.37 -7.94 5.89
CA LEU A 221 -21.01 -6.71 5.40
C LEU A 221 -20.29 -6.07 4.21
N CYS A 222 -18.97 -5.82 4.29
CA CYS A 222 -18.26 -5.09 3.23
C CYS A 222 -18.14 -5.91 1.94
N SER A 223 -17.90 -7.22 2.06
CA SER A 223 -17.79 -8.14 0.93
C SER A 223 -19.13 -8.37 0.20
N THR A 224 -20.25 -8.13 0.88
CA THR A 224 -21.60 -8.42 0.38
C THR A 224 -22.33 -7.16 -0.08
N HIS A 225 -22.00 -5.99 0.47
CA HIS A 225 -22.70 -4.76 0.16
C HIS A 225 -21.77 -3.55 0.07
N LYS A 226 -21.59 -3.03 -1.15
CA LYS A 226 -20.72 -1.87 -1.43
C LYS A 226 -21.05 -0.65 -0.57
N GLY A 227 -22.34 -0.38 -0.31
CA GLY A 227 -22.75 0.77 0.51
C GLY A 227 -22.17 0.76 1.94
N VAL A 228 -21.87 -0.42 2.51
CA VAL A 228 -21.22 -0.49 3.83
C VAL A 228 -19.76 -0.04 3.72
N LEU A 229 -19.05 -0.54 2.72
CA LEU A 229 -17.68 -0.13 2.44
C LEU A 229 -17.62 1.37 2.14
N ASP A 230 -18.57 1.90 1.36
CA ASP A 230 -18.65 3.33 1.04
C ASP A 230 -18.78 4.19 2.31
N CYS A 231 -19.60 3.79 3.29
CA CYS A 231 -19.68 4.48 4.59
C CYS A 231 -18.34 4.48 5.34
N ILE A 232 -17.67 3.33 5.38
CA ILE A 232 -16.39 3.17 6.07
C ILE A 232 -15.32 4.02 5.37
N LEU A 233 -15.25 3.99 4.05
CA LEU A 233 -14.34 4.81 3.27
C LEU A 233 -14.62 6.30 3.47
N ALA A 234 -15.89 6.71 3.50
CA ALA A 234 -16.27 8.11 3.75
C ALA A 234 -15.77 8.60 5.12
N LEU A 235 -15.95 7.80 6.18
CA LEU A 235 -15.41 8.11 7.51
C LEU A 235 -13.87 8.04 7.53
N GLY A 236 -13.29 7.08 6.80
CA GLY A 236 -11.85 6.91 6.63
C GLY A 236 -11.18 8.12 5.99
N HIS A 237 -11.78 8.71 4.95
CA HIS A 237 -11.26 9.91 4.28
C HIS A 237 -11.10 11.08 5.26
N LEU A 238 -12.03 11.25 6.22
CA LEU A 238 -11.89 12.30 7.24
C LEU A 238 -10.62 12.13 8.09
N ARG A 239 -10.17 10.89 8.30
CA ARG A 239 -8.93 10.56 9.02
C ARG A 239 -7.70 10.65 8.13
N TRP A 240 -7.76 10.08 6.93
CA TRP A 240 -6.63 10.03 6.01
C TRP A 240 -6.22 11.42 5.52
N GLU A 241 -7.19 12.29 5.24
CA GLU A 241 -6.97 13.68 4.82
C GLU A 241 -6.65 14.62 6.00
N GLY A 242 -6.72 14.12 7.24
CA GLY A 242 -6.39 14.87 8.44
C GLY A 242 -7.46 15.89 8.88
N HIS A 243 -8.69 15.76 8.38
CA HIS A 243 -9.83 16.57 8.81
C HIS A 243 -10.22 16.32 10.27
N ARG A 244 -9.83 15.17 10.83
CA ARG A 244 -10.01 14.83 12.26
C ARG A 244 -8.91 13.91 12.82
N THR A 245 -8.73 13.95 14.14
CA THR A 245 -7.68 13.19 14.85
C THR A 245 -8.19 12.04 15.70
N ASP A 246 -9.47 12.03 16.03
CA ASP A 246 -10.14 11.00 16.83
C ASP A 246 -10.51 9.77 16.00
N LYS A 247 -10.53 8.60 16.63
CA LYS A 247 -10.84 7.33 15.97
C LYS A 247 -12.34 7.22 15.67
N ILE A 248 -12.67 6.44 14.65
CA ILE A 248 -14.06 6.17 14.27
C ILE A 248 -14.69 5.24 15.31
N SER A 249 -15.71 5.74 15.98
CA SER A 249 -16.46 5.00 17.00
C SER A 249 -17.53 4.09 16.39
N ALA A 250 -18.02 3.14 17.20
CA ALA A 250 -19.15 2.28 16.81
C ALA A 250 -20.42 3.09 16.53
N GLN A 251 -20.67 4.15 17.32
CA GLN A 251 -21.84 5.02 17.16
C GLN A 251 -21.81 5.79 15.83
N GLU A 252 -20.65 6.33 15.45
CA GLU A 252 -20.51 7.07 14.20
C GLU A 252 -20.67 6.18 12.99
N LEU A 253 -20.02 5.00 13.01
CA LEU A 253 -20.18 4.01 11.96
C LEU A 253 -21.65 3.57 11.86
N ALA A 254 -22.32 3.31 12.99
CA ALA A 254 -23.74 2.97 13.01
C ALA A 254 -24.62 4.05 12.38
N THR A 255 -24.37 5.32 12.73
CA THR A 255 -25.11 6.47 12.20
C THR A 255 -24.94 6.59 10.69
N ALA A 256 -23.71 6.41 10.18
CA ALA A 256 -23.43 6.43 8.75
C ALA A 256 -24.16 5.29 8.01
N LEU A 257 -24.17 4.08 8.58
CA LEU A 257 -24.82 2.91 8.00
C LEU A 257 -26.35 3.04 7.97
N LEU A 258 -26.96 3.61 9.01
CA LEU A 258 -28.40 3.90 9.06
C LEU A 258 -28.81 4.88 7.94
N ALA A 259 -27.97 5.87 7.65
CA ALA A 259 -28.22 6.85 6.60
C ALA A 259 -28.03 6.29 5.18
N ALA A 260 -27.36 5.15 5.01
CA ALA A 260 -26.98 4.61 3.71
C ALA A 260 -28.04 3.76 3.00
N HIS A 261 -29.27 3.70 3.54
CA HIS A 261 -30.39 2.95 2.96
C HIS A 261 -30.06 1.49 2.60
N LEU A 262 -29.35 0.81 3.50
CA LEU A 262 -28.89 -0.56 3.29
C LEU A 262 -30.06 -1.57 3.27
N PRO A 263 -29.89 -2.75 2.62
CA PRO A 263 -30.90 -3.79 2.61
C PRO A 263 -31.31 -4.24 4.01
N GLN A 264 -32.58 -4.65 4.16
CA GLN A 264 -33.12 -5.08 5.45
C GLN A 264 -32.31 -6.22 6.08
N ALA A 265 -31.79 -7.15 5.28
CA ALA A 265 -30.94 -8.24 5.77
C ALA A 265 -29.63 -7.71 6.39
N THR A 266 -28.98 -6.74 5.75
CA THR A 266 -27.77 -6.07 6.27
C THR A 266 -28.08 -5.31 7.56
N MET A 267 -29.21 -4.60 7.59
CA MET A 267 -29.67 -3.90 8.79
C MET A 267 -29.97 -4.85 9.94
N GLN A 268 -30.50 -6.05 9.64
CA GLN A 268 -30.76 -7.07 10.65
C GLN A 268 -29.45 -7.61 11.24
N LEU A 269 -28.45 -7.91 10.41
CA LEU A 269 -27.12 -8.33 10.89
C LEU A 269 -26.49 -7.29 11.83
N LEU A 270 -26.66 -6.00 11.52
CA LEU A 270 -26.19 -4.91 12.40
C LEU A 270 -26.96 -4.85 13.72
N ARG A 271 -28.29 -5.04 13.71
CA ARG A 271 -29.10 -5.09 14.94
C ARG A 271 -28.82 -6.30 15.81
N ASP A 272 -28.45 -7.43 15.20
CA ASP A 272 -28.14 -8.67 15.93
C ASP A 272 -26.71 -8.66 16.51
N HIS A 273 -25.83 -7.79 16.00
CA HIS A 273 -24.46 -7.72 16.45
C HIS A 273 -24.33 -6.93 17.78
N PRO A 274 -23.74 -7.50 18.85
CA PRO A 274 -23.73 -6.88 20.18
C PRO A 274 -23.19 -5.44 20.23
N LEU A 275 -22.16 -5.15 19.44
CA LEU A 275 -21.57 -3.81 19.37
C LEU A 275 -22.49 -2.77 18.72
N PHE A 276 -23.18 -3.15 17.64
CA PHE A 276 -23.96 -2.21 16.83
C PHE A 276 -25.42 -2.11 17.28
N ALA A 277 -25.97 -3.15 17.91
CA ALA A 277 -27.32 -3.19 18.43
C ALA A 277 -27.69 -1.97 19.30
N LEU A 278 -26.71 -1.46 20.06
CA LEU A 278 -26.86 -0.29 20.94
C LEU A 278 -27.18 1.01 20.18
N TYR A 279 -26.88 1.07 18.88
CA TYR A 279 -26.95 2.27 18.06
C TYR A 279 -27.92 2.13 16.87
N MET A 280 -28.59 0.98 16.74
CA MET A 280 -29.43 0.62 15.57
C MET A 280 -30.94 0.74 15.84
N THR A 281 -31.33 1.60 16.78
CA THR A 281 -32.73 1.86 17.16
C THR A 281 -33.42 2.83 16.23
#